data_AF-A0A923WX47-F1
#
_entry.id   AF-A0A923WX47-F1
#
_cell.length_a   1.000
_cell.length_b   1.000
_cell.length_c   1.000
_cell.angle_alpha   90.00
_cell.angle_beta   90.00
_cell.angle_gamma   90.00
#
_symmetry.space_group_name_H-M   'P 1'
#
loop_
_entity.id
_entity.type
_entity.pdbx_description
1 polymer ?
#
loop_
_entity_poly.entity_id
_entity_poly.type
_entity_poly.pdbx_seq_one_letter_code
_entity_poly.pdbx_strand_id
1 'polypeptide(L)'
;MQKYFVAHEGIQSGPWTLDEVSLRLTQKNLDWNDYIYDEKNQDWILLLEFPALTALFNKSFKNPISNLKPVLTQQDPLRDRAWYILKQNNNYGPFSKIEMIQMLQSKTLFEFDFIWKQSLASWKRLSDVADFHPEEVRKVFETSAIDKDSEVFFRRRHARSEYGCSLVLHDRKKIYKGQSFEISAGGAGIMIDHVVFEIDQQLYLHFKPGGSVPAFNAICRIVSRSGNKYGIRFMHIAAAAKDSIAKYTNKAA
;
A
#
# COMPACT_ATOMS: atom_id res chain seq x y z
N MET A 1 -25.01 -12.09 -33.12
CA MET A 1 -24.69 -11.39 -31.86
C MET A 1 -24.02 -12.37 -30.92
N GLN A 2 -22.85 -12.03 -30.39
CA GLN A 2 -22.19 -12.86 -29.37
C GLN A 2 -23.03 -12.86 -28.10
N LYS A 3 -23.13 -14.01 -27.43
CA LYS A 3 -23.89 -14.16 -26.20
C LYS A 3 -22.97 -14.64 -25.08
N TYR A 4 -23.29 -14.25 -23.86
CA TYR A 4 -22.44 -14.45 -22.69
C TYR A 4 -23.24 -15.11 -21.56
N PHE A 5 -22.57 -15.96 -20.78
CA PHE A 5 -23.08 -16.44 -19.51
C PHE A 5 -22.61 -15.51 -18.40
N VAL A 6 -23.51 -15.23 -17.45
CA VAL A 6 -23.26 -14.37 -16.29
C VAL A 6 -23.61 -15.15 -15.03
N ALA A 7 -22.79 -15.05 -13.98
CA ALA A 7 -23.06 -15.65 -12.69
C ALA A 7 -23.28 -14.56 -11.64
N HIS A 8 -24.46 -14.58 -11.01
CA HIS A 8 -24.87 -13.68 -9.93
C HIS A 8 -25.22 -14.52 -8.71
N GLU A 9 -24.66 -14.18 -7.54
CA GLU A 9 -24.87 -14.94 -6.30
C GLU A 9 -24.64 -16.46 -6.42
N GLY A 10 -23.70 -16.86 -7.29
CA GLY A 10 -23.38 -18.27 -7.56
C GLY A 10 -24.32 -18.98 -8.54
N ILE A 11 -25.34 -18.29 -9.08
CA ILE A 11 -26.27 -18.83 -10.07
C ILE A 11 -25.87 -18.37 -11.46
N GLN A 12 -25.54 -19.33 -12.32
CA GLN A 12 -25.29 -19.08 -13.74
C GLN A 12 -26.60 -18.84 -14.50
N SER A 13 -26.61 -17.77 -15.29
CA SER A 13 -27.72 -17.34 -16.14
C SER A 13 -27.24 -16.96 -17.54
N GLY A 14 -28.17 -16.92 -18.51
CA GLY A 14 -27.88 -16.63 -19.91
C GLY A 14 -28.19 -17.82 -20.84
N PRO A 15 -27.69 -17.80 -22.09
CA PRO A 15 -26.76 -16.83 -22.65
C PRO A 15 -27.46 -15.53 -23.09
N TRP A 16 -26.91 -14.37 -22.71
CA TRP A 16 -27.45 -13.03 -22.97
C TRP A 16 -26.56 -12.19 -23.90
N THR A 17 -27.13 -11.23 -24.61
CA THR A 17 -26.35 -10.22 -25.34
C THR A 17 -25.78 -9.17 -24.38
N LEU A 18 -24.77 -8.39 -24.81
CA LEU A 18 -24.24 -7.29 -23.98
C LEU A 18 -25.29 -6.23 -23.66
N ASP A 19 -26.27 -6.01 -24.55
CA ASP A 19 -27.37 -5.08 -24.30
C ASP A 19 -28.28 -5.58 -23.18
N GLU A 20 -28.57 -6.89 -23.15
CA GLU A 20 -29.34 -7.53 -22.09
C GLU A 20 -28.60 -7.50 -20.74
N VAL A 21 -27.28 -7.75 -20.74
CA VAL A 21 -26.44 -7.63 -19.55
C VAL A 21 -26.42 -6.18 -19.04
N SER A 22 -26.26 -5.22 -19.95
CA SER A 22 -26.27 -3.78 -19.63
C SER A 22 -27.61 -3.34 -19.04
N LEU A 23 -28.72 -3.81 -19.60
CA LEU A 23 -30.06 -3.54 -19.09
C LEU A 23 -30.21 -4.08 -17.65
N ARG A 24 -29.74 -5.30 -17.38
CA ARG A 24 -29.82 -5.92 -16.04
C ARG A 24 -28.96 -5.18 -15.00
N LEU A 25 -27.79 -4.67 -15.39
CA LEU A 25 -26.96 -3.80 -14.55
C LEU A 25 -27.70 -2.49 -14.23
N THR A 26 -28.35 -1.86 -15.20
CA THR A 26 -29.14 -0.63 -14.95
C THR A 26 -30.37 -0.88 -14.06
N GLN A 27 -30.97 -2.07 -14.16
CA GLN A 27 -32.11 -2.49 -13.33
C GLN A 27 -31.71 -2.98 -11.93
N LYS A 28 -30.40 -3.05 -11.62
CA LYS A 28 -29.85 -3.62 -10.36
C LYS A 28 -30.19 -5.10 -10.15
N ASN A 29 -30.37 -5.85 -11.23
CA ASN A 29 -30.48 -7.32 -11.20
C ASN A 29 -29.12 -8.00 -11.30
N LEU A 30 -28.07 -7.22 -11.59
CA LEU A 30 -26.68 -7.63 -11.59
C LEU A 30 -25.87 -6.52 -10.91
N ASP A 31 -24.78 -6.92 -10.28
CA ASP A 31 -23.77 -6.07 -9.68
C ASP A 31 -22.48 -6.08 -10.51
N TRP A 32 -21.72 -5.00 -10.47
CA TRP A 32 -20.43 -4.91 -11.18
C TRP A 32 -19.38 -5.93 -10.71
N ASN A 33 -19.57 -6.51 -9.53
CA ASN A 33 -18.75 -7.57 -8.95
C ASN A 33 -19.26 -8.99 -9.29
N ASP A 34 -20.32 -9.12 -10.09
CA ASP A 34 -20.71 -10.41 -10.66
C ASP A 34 -19.75 -10.85 -11.75
N TYR A 35 -19.88 -12.11 -12.17
CA TYR A 35 -18.95 -12.73 -13.10
C TYR A 35 -19.56 -12.88 -14.49
N ILE A 36 -18.75 -12.67 -15.52
CA ILE A 36 -19.05 -12.97 -16.91
C ILE A 36 -18.03 -13.97 -17.43
N TYR A 37 -18.51 -14.97 -18.17
CA TYR A 37 -17.62 -15.95 -18.77
C TYR A 37 -16.94 -15.35 -20.01
N ASP A 38 -15.61 -15.24 -19.95
CA ASP A 38 -14.79 -14.81 -21.07
C ASP A 38 -14.31 -16.02 -21.87
N GLU A 39 -14.96 -16.27 -23.01
CA GLU A 39 -14.63 -17.37 -23.92
C GLU A 39 -13.18 -17.34 -24.41
N LYS A 40 -12.55 -16.15 -24.49
CA LYS A 40 -11.18 -16.01 -24.97
C LYS A 40 -10.17 -16.59 -23.99
N ASN A 41 -10.39 -16.35 -22.70
CA ASN A 41 -9.51 -16.80 -21.62
C ASN A 41 -10.01 -18.08 -20.96
N GLN A 42 -11.19 -18.57 -21.36
CA GLN A 42 -11.89 -19.72 -20.78
C GLN A 42 -12.08 -19.59 -19.26
N ASP A 43 -12.32 -18.37 -18.79
CA ASP A 43 -12.36 -18.05 -17.36
C ASP A 43 -13.54 -17.13 -17.00
N TRP A 44 -13.93 -17.15 -15.73
CA TRP A 44 -14.92 -16.25 -15.17
C TRP A 44 -14.23 -15.01 -14.62
N ILE A 45 -14.49 -13.86 -15.25
CA ILE A 45 -13.94 -12.59 -14.80
C ILE A 45 -15.05 -11.68 -14.29
N LEU A 46 -14.72 -10.67 -13.51
CA LEU A 46 -15.72 -9.72 -13.03
C LEU A 46 -16.28 -8.89 -14.19
N LEU A 47 -17.55 -8.49 -14.11
CA LEU A 47 -18.18 -7.62 -15.10
C LEU A 47 -17.43 -6.30 -15.27
N LEU A 48 -16.87 -5.74 -14.19
CA LEU A 48 -16.03 -4.53 -14.25
C LEU A 48 -14.66 -4.75 -14.94
N GLU A 49 -14.18 -5.99 -14.99
CA GLU A 49 -12.94 -6.37 -15.68
C GLU A 49 -13.20 -6.67 -17.18
N PHE A 50 -14.47 -6.75 -17.62
CA PHE A 50 -14.82 -7.03 -19.01
C PHE A 50 -14.71 -5.77 -19.89
N PRO A 51 -13.83 -5.74 -20.91
CA PRO A 51 -13.53 -4.53 -21.69
C PRO A 51 -14.75 -3.85 -22.30
N ALA A 52 -15.69 -4.61 -22.86
CA ALA A 52 -16.85 -4.03 -23.53
C ALA A 52 -17.78 -3.26 -22.58
N LEU A 53 -17.73 -3.55 -21.28
CA LEU A 53 -18.58 -2.90 -20.26
C LEU A 53 -17.86 -1.74 -19.55
N THR A 54 -16.57 -1.50 -19.83
CA THR A 54 -15.77 -0.49 -19.12
C THR A 54 -16.32 0.93 -19.31
N ALA A 55 -16.75 1.27 -20.53
CA ALA A 55 -17.36 2.56 -20.80
C ALA A 55 -18.69 2.76 -20.05
N LEU A 56 -19.48 1.69 -19.90
CA LEU A 56 -20.72 1.70 -19.14
C LEU A 56 -20.45 1.84 -17.64
N PHE A 57 -19.49 1.07 -17.11
CA PHE A 57 -19.10 1.15 -15.71
C PHE A 57 -18.60 2.54 -15.32
N ASN A 58 -17.74 3.15 -16.15
CA ASN A 58 -17.24 4.51 -15.92
C ASN A 58 -18.35 5.58 -15.90
N LYS A 59 -19.44 5.36 -16.64
CA LYS A 59 -20.63 6.23 -16.63
C LYS A 59 -21.55 5.99 -15.44
N SER A 60 -21.43 4.85 -14.75
CA SER A 60 -22.29 4.46 -13.62
C SER A 60 -21.92 5.17 -12.30
N PHE A 61 -20.72 5.74 -12.21
CA PHE A 61 -20.29 6.50 -11.03
C PHE A 61 -21.11 7.78 -10.84
N LYS A 62 -21.29 8.19 -9.58
CA LYS A 62 -21.97 9.46 -9.23
C LYS A 62 -21.34 10.66 -9.95
N ASN A 63 -20.02 10.66 -10.06
CA ASN A 63 -19.24 11.61 -10.85
C ASN A 63 -18.51 10.82 -11.94
N PRO A 64 -19.05 10.80 -13.17
CA PRO A 64 -18.41 10.11 -14.28
C PRO A 64 -16.99 10.62 -14.52
N ILE A 65 -16.11 9.74 -15.00
CA ILE A 65 -14.75 10.11 -15.38
C ILE A 65 -14.82 11.04 -16.60
N SER A 66 -14.71 12.35 -16.37
CA SER A 66 -15.00 13.40 -17.38
C SER A 66 -13.79 13.92 -18.16
N ASN A 67 -12.57 13.53 -17.78
CA ASN A 67 -11.32 14.05 -18.37
C ASN A 67 -10.49 12.95 -19.05
N LEU A 68 -11.06 12.30 -20.06
CA LEU A 68 -10.28 11.50 -21.02
C LEU A 68 -9.60 12.42 -22.06
N LYS A 69 -9.01 13.54 -21.62
CA LYS A 69 -8.23 14.35 -22.55
C LYS A 69 -7.11 13.45 -23.05
N PRO A 70 -6.98 13.20 -24.37
CA PRO A 70 -5.81 12.51 -24.87
C PRO A 70 -4.61 13.34 -24.41
N VAL A 71 -3.75 12.74 -23.61
CA VAL A 71 -2.52 13.36 -23.11
C VAL A 71 -1.63 13.58 -24.35
N LEU A 72 -1.87 14.67 -25.07
CA LEU A 72 -1.08 15.09 -26.23
C LEU A 72 0.20 15.82 -25.80
N THR A 73 0.57 15.78 -24.53
CA THR A 73 1.79 16.39 -24.04
C THR A 73 2.47 15.44 -23.07
N GLN A 74 3.60 14.87 -23.51
CA GLN A 74 4.52 14.05 -22.72
C GLN A 74 5.17 14.88 -21.59
N GLN A 75 4.39 15.34 -20.63
CA GLN A 75 4.89 16.01 -19.45
C GLN A 75 4.95 15.00 -18.31
N ASP A 76 6.06 14.26 -18.28
CA ASP A 76 6.47 13.36 -17.19
C ASP A 76 5.40 12.33 -16.75
N PRO A 77 5.49 11.07 -17.23
CA PRO A 77 4.59 9.97 -16.83
C PRO A 77 4.51 9.73 -15.32
N LEU A 78 5.49 10.20 -14.53
CA LEU A 78 5.48 10.08 -13.07
C LEU A 78 4.56 11.10 -12.41
N ARG A 79 4.39 12.28 -13.01
CA ARG A 79 3.59 13.40 -12.50
C ARG A 79 2.23 13.51 -13.16
N ASP A 80 2.06 12.86 -14.31
CA ASP A 80 0.76 12.80 -14.99
C ASP A 80 -0.28 12.09 -14.12
N ARG A 81 -1.34 12.83 -13.77
CA ARG A 81 -2.46 12.30 -13.00
C ARG A 81 -3.43 11.63 -13.95
N ALA A 82 -3.25 10.33 -14.17
CA ALA A 82 -4.04 9.53 -15.12
C ALA A 82 -4.74 8.32 -14.48
N TRP A 83 -4.42 7.99 -13.22
CA TRP A 83 -4.89 6.77 -12.57
C TRP A 83 -6.10 7.00 -11.67
N TYR A 84 -7.03 6.07 -11.69
CA TYR A 84 -8.21 6.04 -10.85
C TYR A 84 -8.17 4.79 -9.97
N ILE A 85 -8.69 4.91 -8.75
CA ILE A 85 -8.82 3.82 -7.76
C ILE A 85 -10.30 3.61 -7.49
N LEU A 86 -10.75 2.36 -7.45
CA LEU A 86 -12.11 1.99 -7.07
C LEU A 86 -12.14 1.56 -5.60
N LYS A 87 -12.92 2.27 -4.78
CA LYS A 87 -13.16 1.93 -3.37
C LYS A 87 -14.63 2.09 -3.06
N GLN A 88 -15.24 1.08 -2.43
CA GLN A 88 -16.65 1.13 -1.99
C GLN A 88 -17.62 1.59 -3.11
N ASN A 89 -17.46 1.04 -4.32
CA ASN A 89 -18.20 1.43 -5.54
C ASN A 89 -18.07 2.90 -5.98
N ASN A 90 -17.08 3.64 -5.45
CA ASN A 90 -16.75 4.99 -5.91
C ASN A 90 -15.38 5.01 -6.57
N ASN A 91 -15.26 5.83 -7.62
CA ASN A 91 -13.99 6.14 -8.24
C ASN A 91 -13.31 7.32 -7.52
N TYR A 92 -12.00 7.22 -7.34
CA TYR A 92 -11.16 8.26 -6.77
C TYR A 92 -10.03 8.58 -7.73
N GLY A 93 -9.67 9.86 -7.84
CA GLY A 93 -8.59 10.35 -8.69
C GLY A 93 -9.02 11.52 -9.58
N PRO A 94 -8.23 11.83 -10.63
CA PRO A 94 -7.05 11.08 -11.05
C PRO A 94 -5.83 11.29 -10.15
N PHE A 95 -4.98 10.28 -10.04
CA PHE A 95 -3.72 10.26 -9.30
C PHE A 95 -2.54 10.02 -10.22
N SER A 96 -1.37 10.51 -9.82
CA SER A 96 -0.10 10.23 -10.47
C SER A 96 0.48 8.90 -10.01
N LYS A 97 1.43 8.34 -10.78
CA LYS A 97 2.12 7.09 -10.41
C LYS A 97 2.80 7.22 -9.04
N ILE A 98 3.38 8.40 -8.76
CA ILE A 98 4.00 8.73 -7.48
C ILE A 98 2.99 8.67 -6.32
N GLU A 99 1.83 9.31 -6.47
CA GLU A 99 0.78 9.32 -5.45
C GLU A 99 0.25 7.91 -5.17
N MET A 100 0.14 7.07 -6.20
CA MET A 100 -0.23 5.67 -6.02
C MET A 100 0.82 4.89 -5.22
N ILE A 101 2.11 5.10 -5.49
CA ILE A 101 3.20 4.49 -4.71
C ILE A 101 3.17 4.98 -3.26
N GLN A 102 2.90 6.27 -3.02
CA GLN A 102 2.71 6.79 -1.67
C GLN A 102 1.55 6.08 -0.95
N MET A 103 0.42 5.90 -1.62
CA MET A 103 -0.75 5.21 -1.05
C MET A 103 -0.48 3.73 -0.74
N LEU A 104 0.35 3.05 -1.56
CA LEU A 104 0.83 1.69 -1.26
C LEU A 104 1.71 1.65 -0.02
N GLN A 105 2.58 2.65 0.17
CA GLN A 105 3.46 2.76 1.33
C GLN A 105 2.69 3.10 2.61
N SER A 106 1.72 4.00 2.53
CA SER A 106 0.88 4.42 3.66
C SER A 106 -0.23 3.43 4.00
N LYS A 107 -0.39 2.35 3.22
CA LYS A 107 -1.44 1.34 3.38
C LYS A 107 -2.86 1.91 3.22
N THR A 108 -3.02 2.92 2.37
CA THR A 108 -4.33 3.39 1.92
C THR A 108 -4.75 2.76 0.58
N LEU A 109 -3.79 2.20 -0.16
CA LEU A 109 -3.97 1.39 -1.36
C LEU A 109 -3.31 0.01 -1.14
N PHE A 110 -3.95 -1.05 -1.61
CA PHE A 110 -3.53 -2.44 -1.46
C PHE A 110 -3.51 -3.15 -2.83
N GLU A 111 -2.81 -4.28 -2.90
CA GLU A 111 -2.62 -5.06 -4.14
C GLU A 111 -3.93 -5.60 -4.74
N PHE A 112 -4.93 -5.86 -3.89
CA PHE A 112 -6.25 -6.33 -4.31
C PHE A 112 -7.20 -5.21 -4.77
N ASP A 113 -6.80 -3.95 -4.63
CA ASP A 113 -7.65 -2.83 -5.04
C ASP A 113 -7.68 -2.67 -6.56
N PHE A 114 -8.84 -2.30 -7.08
CA PHE A 114 -9.02 -2.04 -8.50
C PHE A 114 -8.53 -0.66 -8.89
N ILE A 115 -7.75 -0.61 -9.97
CA ILE A 115 -7.20 0.59 -10.56
C ILE A 115 -7.48 0.64 -12.06
N TRP A 116 -7.54 1.85 -12.61
CA TRP A 116 -7.78 2.06 -14.04
C TRP A 116 -7.10 3.33 -14.54
N LYS A 117 -6.68 3.32 -15.81
CA LYS A 117 -6.27 4.50 -16.58
C LYS A 117 -6.79 4.34 -18.01
N GLN A 118 -6.86 5.42 -18.77
CA GLN A 118 -7.40 5.40 -20.14
C GLN A 118 -6.71 4.41 -21.08
N SER A 119 -5.43 4.10 -20.88
CA SER A 119 -4.70 3.10 -21.68
C SER A 119 -4.98 1.65 -21.30
N LEU A 120 -5.78 1.39 -20.25
CA LEU A 120 -6.25 0.05 -19.88
C LEU A 120 -7.61 -0.22 -20.51
N ALA A 121 -7.77 -1.43 -21.04
CA ALA A 121 -9.02 -1.88 -21.65
C ALA A 121 -10.19 -1.98 -20.65
N SER A 122 -9.87 -2.28 -19.38
CA SER A 122 -10.82 -2.44 -18.28
C SER A 122 -10.15 -2.22 -16.94
N TRP A 123 -10.95 -2.10 -15.88
CA TRP A 123 -10.45 -2.03 -14.51
C TRP A 123 -9.71 -3.32 -14.18
N LYS A 124 -8.60 -3.21 -13.44
CA LYS A 124 -7.76 -4.35 -13.05
C LYS A 124 -7.33 -4.22 -11.60
N ARG A 125 -7.06 -5.34 -10.94
CA ARG A 125 -6.40 -5.31 -9.63
C ARG A 125 -5.01 -4.72 -9.78
N LEU A 126 -4.55 -3.99 -8.77
CA LEU A 126 -3.22 -3.38 -8.79
C LEU A 126 -2.11 -4.43 -9.00
N SER A 127 -2.26 -5.62 -8.42
CA SER A 127 -1.35 -6.76 -8.62
C SER A 127 -1.15 -7.17 -10.08
N ASP A 128 -2.14 -6.91 -10.93
CA ASP A 128 -2.17 -7.39 -12.32
C ASP A 128 -1.69 -6.31 -13.31
N VAL A 129 -1.28 -5.15 -12.81
CA VAL A 129 -0.84 -4.01 -13.59
C VAL A 129 0.69 -3.88 -13.52
N ALA A 130 1.34 -4.15 -14.65
CA ALA A 130 2.80 -4.16 -14.78
C ALA A 130 3.48 -2.86 -14.33
N ASP A 131 2.82 -1.70 -14.49
CA ASP A 131 3.34 -0.40 -14.03
C ASP A 131 3.70 -0.39 -12.53
N PHE A 132 3.09 -1.25 -11.70
CA PHE A 132 3.27 -1.34 -10.25
C PHE A 132 4.04 -2.60 -9.79
N HIS A 133 4.60 -3.39 -10.70
CA HIS A 133 5.48 -4.48 -10.33
C HIS A 133 6.73 -3.97 -9.58
N PRO A 134 7.32 -4.77 -8.66
CA PRO A 134 8.45 -4.34 -7.83
C PRO A 134 9.59 -3.69 -8.61
N GLU A 135 9.92 -4.24 -9.79
CA GLU A 135 10.98 -3.72 -10.67
C GLU A 135 10.68 -2.33 -11.22
N GLU A 136 9.42 -2.08 -11.61
CA GLU A 136 9.02 -0.77 -12.12
C GLU A 136 8.95 0.26 -11.01
N VAL A 137 8.44 -0.12 -9.83
CA VAL A 137 8.47 0.75 -8.66
C VAL A 137 9.93 1.07 -8.29
N ARG A 138 10.84 0.09 -8.31
CA ARG A 138 12.29 0.28 -8.11
C ARG A 138 12.90 1.27 -9.09
N LYS A 139 12.60 1.15 -10.39
CA LYS A 139 13.06 2.11 -11.40
C LYS A 139 12.56 3.51 -11.12
N VAL A 140 11.31 3.67 -10.68
CA VAL A 140 10.78 4.98 -10.25
C VAL A 140 11.61 5.53 -9.09
N PHE A 141 11.96 4.72 -8.08
CA PHE A 141 12.82 5.15 -6.97
C PHE A 141 14.23 5.58 -7.40
N GLU A 142 14.81 4.90 -8.39
CA GLU A 142 16.19 5.14 -8.86
C GLU A 142 16.29 6.33 -9.83
N THR A 143 15.30 6.48 -10.72
CA THR A 143 15.28 7.49 -11.80
C THR A 143 14.78 8.84 -11.32
N SER A 144 14.03 8.85 -10.21
CA SER A 144 13.44 10.08 -9.74
C SER A 144 14.52 11.03 -9.21
N ALA A 145 14.84 12.06 -10.01
CA ALA A 145 15.36 13.37 -9.57
C ALA A 145 14.33 14.13 -8.71
N ILE A 146 13.50 13.40 -7.98
CA ILE A 146 12.60 13.91 -6.97
C ILE A 146 13.50 14.32 -5.81
N ASP A 147 13.41 15.58 -5.40
CA ASP A 147 14.22 16.16 -4.33
C ASP A 147 14.41 15.16 -3.20
N LYS A 148 15.67 14.97 -2.81
CA LYS A 148 16.04 14.02 -1.74
C LYS A 148 15.28 14.28 -0.42
N ASP A 149 14.71 15.48 -0.29
CA ASP A 149 13.91 15.95 0.84
C ASP A 149 12.39 15.84 0.66
N SER A 150 11.88 15.50 -0.52
CA SER A 150 10.43 15.34 -0.69
C SER A 150 9.95 14.11 0.09
N GLU A 151 8.90 14.30 0.90
CA GLU A 151 8.28 13.27 1.75
C GLU A 151 7.55 12.18 0.95
N VAL A 152 7.84 12.09 -0.35
CA VAL A 152 7.18 11.26 -1.34
C VAL A 152 7.53 9.78 -1.22
N PHE A 153 8.74 9.51 -0.76
CA PHE A 153 9.15 8.16 -0.41
C PHE A 153 9.60 8.23 1.03
N PHE A 154 9.04 7.39 1.91
CA PHE A 154 9.51 7.27 3.28
C PHE A 154 10.95 6.74 3.29
N ARG A 155 11.92 7.61 3.01
CA ARG A 155 13.34 7.29 3.15
C ARG A 155 13.65 7.22 4.62
N ARG A 156 14.48 6.25 4.98
CA ARG A 156 15.06 6.19 6.32
C ARG A 156 15.88 7.47 6.50
N ARG A 157 15.40 8.38 7.34
CA ARG A 157 16.10 9.63 7.68
C ARG A 157 17.38 9.39 8.50
N HIS A 158 17.53 8.18 9.05
CA HIS A 158 18.61 7.83 9.97
C HIS A 158 19.26 6.50 9.57
N ALA A 159 20.59 6.47 9.59
CA ALA A 159 21.38 5.25 9.45
C ALA A 159 20.99 4.24 10.55
N ARG A 160 21.07 2.96 10.19
CA ARG A 160 20.84 1.83 11.11
C ARG A 160 22.11 1.04 11.26
N SER A 161 22.33 0.52 12.45
CA SER A 161 23.42 -0.41 12.70
C SER A 161 22.93 -1.52 13.61
N GLU A 162 23.60 -2.67 13.52
CA GLU A 162 23.35 -3.80 14.39
C GLU A 162 23.51 -3.36 15.86
N TYR A 163 22.57 -3.78 16.70
CA TYR A 163 22.50 -3.32 18.08
C TYR A 163 21.88 -4.39 18.98
N GLY A 164 22.67 -5.39 19.35
CA GLY A 164 22.28 -6.59 20.10
C GLY A 164 21.94 -6.40 21.59
N CYS A 165 21.41 -5.25 22.01
CA CYS A 165 21.26 -4.93 23.44
C CYS A 165 19.95 -5.47 24.05
N SER A 166 20.01 -5.98 25.28
CA SER A 166 18.80 -6.33 26.04
C SER A 166 18.02 -5.09 26.46
N LEU A 167 16.70 -5.19 26.49
CA LEU A 167 15.80 -4.13 26.92
C LEU A 167 14.67 -4.65 27.77
N VAL A 168 14.08 -3.75 28.56
CA VAL A 168 12.83 -3.98 29.27
C VAL A 168 11.78 -3.09 28.62
N LEU A 169 10.59 -3.62 28.41
CA LEU A 169 9.47 -2.85 27.87
C LEU A 169 8.20 -3.05 28.71
N HIS A 170 7.31 -2.07 28.72
CA HIS A 170 6.02 -2.20 29.39
C HIS A 170 4.92 -1.42 28.66
N ASP A 171 3.68 -1.88 28.82
CA ASP A 171 2.45 -1.26 28.33
C ASP A 171 1.68 -0.52 29.45
N ARG A 172 2.38 -0.24 30.56
CA ARG A 172 1.87 0.26 31.86
C ARG A 172 1.05 -0.76 32.68
N LYS A 173 0.76 -1.94 32.15
CA LYS A 173 0.08 -3.03 32.88
C LYS A 173 1.05 -4.17 33.21
N LYS A 174 1.89 -4.55 32.25
CA LYS A 174 2.83 -5.66 32.33
C LYS A 174 4.21 -5.24 31.85
N ILE A 175 5.22 -5.91 32.41
CA ILE A 175 6.62 -5.74 32.05
C ILE A 175 7.07 -6.98 31.27
N TYR A 176 7.80 -6.75 30.18
CA TYR A 176 8.36 -7.78 29.32
C TYR A 176 9.85 -7.53 29.12
N LYS A 177 10.58 -8.61 28.87
CA LYS A 177 11.99 -8.56 28.47
C LYS A 177 12.08 -8.77 26.97
N GLY A 178 13.01 -8.09 26.33
CA GLY A 178 13.28 -8.25 24.91
C GLY A 178 14.73 -7.96 24.58
N GLN A 179 15.05 -8.06 23.30
CA GLN A 179 16.38 -7.75 22.78
C GLN A 179 16.25 -6.90 21.51
N SER A 180 17.11 -5.90 21.35
CA SER A 180 17.25 -5.17 20.10
C SER A 180 18.18 -5.95 19.17
N PHE A 181 17.92 -5.88 17.86
CA PHE A 181 18.84 -6.38 16.83
C PHE A 181 19.37 -5.26 15.94
N GLU A 182 18.65 -4.14 15.83
CA GLU A 182 19.12 -2.95 15.12
C GLU A 182 18.65 -1.67 15.83
N ILE A 183 19.40 -0.58 15.66
CA ILE A 183 19.02 0.75 16.17
C ILE A 183 19.31 1.85 15.15
N SER A 184 18.55 2.94 15.22
CA SER A 184 18.77 4.22 14.53
C SER A 184 18.31 5.37 15.41
N ALA A 185 18.68 6.60 15.06
CA ALA A 185 18.22 7.79 15.79
C ALA A 185 16.69 8.00 15.77
N GLY A 186 15.95 7.27 14.91
CA GLY A 186 14.47 7.35 14.82
C GLY A 186 13.73 6.13 15.37
N GLY A 187 14.41 5.05 15.75
CA GLY A 187 13.75 3.82 16.16
C GLY A 187 14.69 2.62 16.24
N ALA A 188 14.14 1.47 16.55
CA ALA A 188 14.88 0.22 16.71
C ALA A 188 14.10 -0.98 16.14
N GLY A 189 14.82 -2.06 15.84
CA GLY A 189 14.26 -3.38 15.66
C GLY A 189 14.44 -4.17 16.96
N ILE A 190 13.35 -4.76 17.45
CA ILE A 190 13.34 -5.52 18.70
C ILE A 190 12.69 -6.89 18.51
N MET A 191 13.09 -7.83 19.34
CA MET A 191 12.53 -9.17 19.44
C MET A 191 11.94 -9.35 20.84
N ILE A 192 10.71 -9.85 20.89
CA ILE A 192 9.98 -10.09 22.14
C ILE A 192 9.28 -11.43 22.01
N ASP A 193 9.57 -12.34 22.93
CA ASP A 193 8.97 -13.68 22.90
C ASP A 193 7.68 -13.73 23.69
N HIS A 194 6.78 -14.64 23.27
CA HIS A 194 5.55 -15.00 23.97
C HIS A 194 4.53 -13.87 24.18
N VAL A 195 4.60 -12.79 23.38
CA VAL A 195 3.64 -11.67 23.41
C VAL A 195 3.38 -11.15 22.01
N VAL A 196 2.13 -10.79 21.75
CA VAL A 196 1.72 -10.14 20.51
C VAL A 196 1.23 -8.72 20.81
N PHE A 197 1.88 -7.74 20.20
CA PHE A 197 1.44 -6.35 20.20
C PHE A 197 0.84 -5.92 18.86
N GLU A 198 -0.06 -4.94 18.91
CA GLU A 198 -0.75 -4.38 17.74
C GLU A 198 0.09 -3.28 17.06
N ILE A 199 -0.10 -3.10 15.75
CA ILE A 199 0.45 -1.95 15.04
C ILE A 199 -0.14 -0.67 15.65
N ASP A 200 0.65 0.40 15.67
CA ASP A 200 0.35 1.69 16.30
C ASP A 200 0.21 1.68 17.83
N GLN A 201 0.36 0.52 18.49
CA GLN A 201 0.40 0.46 19.95
C GLN A 201 1.61 1.21 20.51
N GLN A 202 1.37 1.97 21.58
CA GLN A 202 2.41 2.70 22.31
C GLN A 202 3.04 1.83 23.41
N LEU A 203 4.38 1.82 23.46
CA LEU A 203 5.17 1.08 24.43
C LEU A 203 6.22 1.97 25.10
N TYR A 204 6.61 1.61 26.32
CA TYR A 204 7.65 2.27 27.10
C TYR A 204 8.84 1.34 27.18
N LEU A 205 9.99 1.77 26.67
CA LEU A 205 11.19 0.95 26.58
C LEU A 205 12.32 1.53 27.41
N HIS A 206 13.06 0.63 28.03
CA HIS A 206 14.27 0.87 28.80
C HIS A 206 15.40 0.05 28.17
N PHE A 207 16.23 0.71 27.37
CA PHE A 207 17.39 0.09 26.75
C PHE A 207 18.55 0.06 27.74
N LYS A 208 19.16 -1.12 27.91
CA LYS A 208 20.42 -1.23 28.63
C LYS A 208 21.56 -0.59 27.82
N PRO A 209 22.70 -0.25 28.46
CA PRO A 209 23.85 0.25 27.70
C PRO A 209 24.37 -0.85 26.77
N GLY A 210 24.81 -0.47 25.57
CA GLY A 210 25.33 -1.39 24.57
C GLY A 210 26.21 -0.67 23.54
N GLY A 211 27.32 -1.29 23.12
CA GLY A 211 28.30 -0.65 22.25
C GLY A 211 28.81 0.67 22.85
N SER A 212 28.69 1.76 22.09
CA SER A 212 29.00 3.13 22.57
C SER A 212 27.75 3.94 22.94
N VAL A 213 26.58 3.30 23.08
CA VAL A 213 25.31 3.96 23.40
C VAL A 213 25.00 3.74 24.89
N PRO A 214 24.82 4.80 25.70
CA PRO A 214 24.48 4.68 27.11
C PRO A 214 23.07 4.12 27.30
N ALA A 215 22.72 3.73 28.53
CA ALA A 215 21.35 3.35 28.86
C ALA A 215 20.39 4.51 28.57
N PHE A 216 19.22 4.23 28.00
CA PHE A 216 18.23 5.26 27.72
C PHE A 216 16.81 4.71 27.73
N ASN A 217 15.87 5.64 27.93
CA ASN A 217 14.44 5.35 27.88
C ASN A 217 13.82 5.98 26.64
N ALA A 218 12.80 5.32 26.09
CA ALA A 218 12.05 5.84 24.96
C ALA A 218 10.57 5.47 25.03
N ILE A 219 9.71 6.42 24.68
CA ILE A 219 8.32 6.15 24.37
C ILE A 219 8.26 5.84 22.88
N CYS A 220 7.71 4.69 22.53
CA CYS A 220 7.78 4.14 21.19
C CYS A 220 6.39 3.78 20.67
N ARG A 221 6.28 3.72 19.35
CA ARG A 221 5.11 3.17 18.65
C ARG A 221 5.53 2.01 17.77
N ILE A 222 4.72 0.96 17.72
CA ILE A 222 4.94 -0.18 16.81
C ILE A 222 4.56 0.22 15.39
N VAL A 223 5.49 0.05 14.44
CA VAL A 223 5.29 0.42 13.02
C VAL A 223 5.30 -0.78 12.07
N SER A 224 5.78 -1.94 12.53
CA SER A 224 5.77 -3.18 11.74
C SER A 224 5.95 -4.40 12.64
N ARG A 225 5.47 -5.55 12.17
CA ARG A 225 5.63 -6.85 12.84
C ARG A 225 5.92 -7.94 11.82
N SER A 226 6.86 -8.83 12.14
CA SER A 226 7.12 -10.07 11.41
C SER A 226 7.49 -11.15 12.41
N GLY A 227 6.56 -12.09 12.68
CA GLY A 227 6.72 -13.07 13.76
C GLY A 227 6.89 -12.40 15.12
N ASN A 228 7.96 -12.76 15.84
CA ASN A 228 8.36 -12.15 17.12
C ASN A 228 9.24 -10.89 16.98
N LYS A 229 9.50 -10.44 15.74
CA LYS A 229 10.26 -9.21 15.45
C LYS A 229 9.33 -8.03 15.25
N TYR A 230 9.68 -6.91 15.88
CA TYR A 230 8.93 -5.66 15.85
C TYR A 230 9.85 -4.53 15.40
N GLY A 231 9.36 -3.72 14.45
CA GLY A 231 9.93 -2.42 14.18
C GLY A 231 9.22 -1.37 15.03
N ILE A 232 9.98 -0.57 15.76
CA ILE A 232 9.45 0.51 16.59
C ILE A 232 9.98 1.87 16.13
N ARG A 233 9.17 2.91 16.31
CA ARG A 233 9.55 4.31 16.12
C ARG A 233 9.61 5.01 17.46
N PHE A 234 10.66 5.81 17.70
CA PHE A 234 10.76 6.66 18.89
C PHE A 234 9.83 7.86 18.73
N MET A 235 8.86 7.99 19.64
CA MET A 235 8.00 9.17 19.78
C MET A 235 8.65 10.19 20.70
N HIS A 236 9.23 9.72 21.82
CA HIS A 236 9.98 10.54 22.76
C HIS A 236 11.25 9.83 23.18
N ILE A 237 12.38 10.54 23.10
CA ILE A 237 13.71 10.09 23.54
C ILE A 237 14.52 11.32 23.94
N ALA A 238 15.41 11.18 24.92
CA ALA A 238 16.31 12.27 25.33
C ALA A 238 17.28 12.65 24.19
N ALA A 239 17.54 13.96 24.01
CA ALA A 239 18.42 14.46 22.95
C ALA A 239 19.83 13.83 23.03
N ALA A 240 20.42 13.75 24.22
CA ALA A 240 21.73 13.14 24.44
C ALA A 240 21.78 11.66 24.01
N ALA A 241 20.70 10.89 24.24
CA ALA A 241 20.62 9.51 23.80
C ALA A 241 20.49 9.43 22.28
N LYS A 242 19.65 10.27 21.68
CA LYS A 242 19.49 10.36 20.22
C LYS A 242 20.82 10.69 19.52
N ASP A 243 21.58 11.64 20.05
CA ASP A 243 22.89 12.02 19.52
C ASP A 243 23.91 10.88 19.66
N SER A 244 23.90 10.17 20.80
CA SER A 244 24.77 9.02 21.03
C SER A 244 24.48 7.89 20.05
N ILE A 245 23.19 7.61 19.79
CA ILE A 245 22.74 6.64 18.79
C ILE A 245 23.18 7.08 17.39
N ALA A 246 22.96 8.34 17.01
CA ALA A 246 23.37 8.84 15.70
C ALA A 246 24.89 8.71 15.47
N LYS A 247 25.69 9.04 16.49
CA LYS A 247 27.15 8.85 16.46
C LYS A 247 27.55 7.39 16.33
N TYR A 248 26.86 6.49 17.04
CA TYR A 248 27.09 5.06 16.93
C TYR A 248 26.78 4.55 15.53
N THR A 249 25.61 4.90 14.98
CA THR A 249 25.18 4.35 13.69
C THR A 249 25.96 4.92 12.51
N ASN A 250 26.43 6.16 12.60
CA ASN A 250 27.26 6.76 11.55
C ASN A 250 28.70 6.24 11.56
N LYS A 251 29.19 5.68 12.68
CA LYS A 251 30.52 5.04 12.75
C LYS A 251 30.53 3.62 12.21
N ALA A 252 29.37 2.96 12.23
CA ALA A 252 29.20 1.57 11.82
C ALA A 252 28.60 1.43 10.40
N ALA A 253 28.33 2.55 9.73
CA ALA A 253 27.91 2.63 8.33
C ALA A 253 29.13 2.87 7.42
#